data_AF-A0A2Z5VA95-F1
#
_entry.id   AF-A0A2Z5VA95-F1
#
_cell.length_a   1.000
_cell.length_b   1.000
_cell.length_c   1.000
_cell.angle_alpha   90.00
_cell.angle_beta   90.00
_cell.angle_gamma   90.00
#
_symmetry.space_group_name_H-M   'P 1'
#
loop_
_entity.id
_entity.type
_entity.pdbx_description
1 polymer ?
#
loop_
_entity_poly.entity_id
_entity_poly.type
_entity_poly.pdbx_seq_one_letter_code
_entity_poly.pdbx_strand_id
1 'polypeptide(L)'
;ACAVEMIHTMSLIHDDLPCMDNDDLRRGKPTNHKVFGENVAVLAGDALLAFAFEHIATQTKGVSSDRIVRAVGELAKCIGAEGLVAGQVVDICSEGNSDVGLDHLEFIHLHKTAALLEGSVVLGAIVGGATDEEVDKLRKFARCIGLLFQVVDDILDVTKSSKELGKTAGKDL
;
A
#
# COMPACT_ATOMS: atom_id res chain seq x y z
N ALA A 1 8.79 8.97 -5.22
CA ALA A 1 9.10 8.69 -3.80
C ALA A 1 8.02 9.26 -2.88
N CYS A 2 7.98 10.58 -2.63
CA CYS A 2 7.02 11.18 -1.67
C CYS A 2 5.57 10.77 -1.91
N ALA A 3 5.11 10.80 -3.17
CA ALA A 3 3.74 10.43 -3.51
C ALA A 3 3.38 8.99 -3.14
N VAL A 4 4.30 8.04 -3.34
CA VAL A 4 4.08 6.64 -2.93
C VAL A 4 3.96 6.55 -1.41
N GLU A 5 4.80 7.26 -0.66
CA GLU A 5 4.74 7.23 0.81
C GLU A 5 3.48 7.93 1.35
N MET A 6 2.97 8.95 0.65
CA MET A 6 1.67 9.56 0.95
C MET A 6 0.53 8.56 0.76
N ILE A 7 0.54 7.80 -0.35
CA ILE A 7 -0.41 6.70 -0.59
C ILE A 7 -0.29 5.61 0.48
N HIS A 8 0.92 5.16 0.78
CA HIS A 8 1.14 4.15 1.81
C HIS A 8 0.65 4.64 3.19
N THR A 9 0.91 5.90 3.54
CA THR A 9 0.46 6.46 4.81
C THR A 9 -1.06 6.62 4.84
N MET A 10 -1.72 7.04 3.75
CA MET A 10 -3.17 7.13 3.74
C MET A 10 -3.85 5.77 3.84
N SER A 11 -3.29 4.74 3.21
CA SER A 11 -3.86 3.39 3.30
C SER A 11 -3.85 2.90 4.74
N LEU A 12 -2.75 3.12 5.48
CA LEU A 12 -2.67 2.77 6.90
C LEU A 12 -3.63 3.59 7.78
N ILE A 13 -3.81 4.88 7.49
CA ILE A 13 -4.77 5.73 8.24
C ILE A 13 -6.20 5.19 8.08
N HIS A 14 -6.58 4.78 6.87
CA HIS A 14 -7.90 4.21 6.59
C HIS A 14 -8.05 2.80 7.14
N ASP A 15 -7.02 1.96 6.99
CA ASP A 15 -6.94 0.60 7.55
C ASP A 15 -7.18 0.63 9.07
N ASP A 16 -6.60 1.58 9.80
CA ASP A 16 -6.76 1.73 11.25
C ASP A 16 -8.17 2.12 11.72
N LEU A 17 -9.11 2.51 10.84
CA LEU A 17 -10.43 3.02 11.26
C LEU A 17 -11.28 1.96 11.97
N PRO A 18 -12.24 2.36 12.83
CA PRO A 18 -13.11 1.42 13.54
C PRO A 18 -13.95 0.48 12.66
N CYS A 19 -14.22 0.88 11.41
CA CYS A 19 -14.95 0.07 10.44
C CYS A 19 -14.07 -0.88 9.60
N MET A 20 -12.77 -0.90 9.89
CA MET A 20 -11.74 -1.70 9.24
C MET A 20 -11.04 -2.49 10.37
N ASP A 21 -9.74 -2.33 10.57
CA ASP A 21 -8.95 -3.06 11.59
C ASP A 21 -9.20 -2.59 13.03
N ASN A 22 -9.79 -1.41 13.22
CA ASN A 22 -10.05 -0.77 14.51
C ASN A 22 -8.82 -0.74 15.45
N ASP A 23 -7.64 -0.43 14.89
CA ASP A 23 -6.39 -0.44 15.64
C ASP A 23 -6.19 0.81 16.50
N ASP A 24 -5.65 0.61 17.70
CA ASP A 24 -5.35 1.69 18.65
C ASP A 24 -3.93 2.24 18.48
N LEU A 25 -3.01 1.48 17.88
CA LEU A 25 -1.59 1.82 17.75
C LEU A 25 -1.05 1.60 16.33
N ARG A 26 -0.32 2.59 15.81
CA ARG A 26 0.41 2.53 14.54
C ARG A 26 1.73 3.27 14.65
N ARG A 27 2.81 2.68 14.14
CA ARG A 27 4.18 3.26 14.19
C ARG A 27 4.60 3.67 15.62
N GLY A 28 4.23 2.85 16.61
CA GLY A 28 4.54 3.08 18.04
C GLY A 28 3.79 4.22 18.71
N LYS A 29 2.72 4.75 18.10
CA LYS A 29 1.90 5.87 18.62
C LYS A 29 0.41 5.58 18.44
N PRO A 30 -0.49 6.31 19.13
CA PRO A 30 -1.92 6.20 18.88
C PRO A 30 -2.27 6.44 17.42
N THR A 31 -3.21 5.66 16.88
CA THR A 31 -3.68 5.79 15.50
C THR A 31 -4.34 7.15 15.25
N ASN A 32 -4.40 7.55 13.98
CA ASN A 32 -4.86 8.88 13.60
C ASN A 32 -6.26 9.20 14.17
N HIS A 33 -7.18 8.24 14.06
CA HIS A 33 -8.56 8.41 14.54
C HIS A 33 -8.66 8.50 16.07
N LYS A 34 -7.71 7.91 16.83
CA LYS A 34 -7.66 8.06 18.30
C LYS A 34 -7.20 9.45 18.73
N VAL A 35 -6.34 10.09 17.92
CA VAL A 35 -5.81 11.42 18.24
C VAL A 35 -6.74 12.52 17.76
N PHE A 36 -7.31 12.37 16.55
CA PHE A 36 -8.02 13.45 15.86
C PHE A 36 -9.49 13.16 15.56
N GLY A 37 -9.98 11.95 15.86
CA GLY A 37 -11.32 11.50 15.53
C GLY A 37 -11.43 10.89 14.13
N GLU A 38 -12.46 10.06 13.92
CA GLU A 38 -12.70 9.31 12.68
C GLU A 38 -12.87 10.22 11.45
N ASN A 39 -13.65 11.29 11.59
CA ASN A 39 -13.91 12.24 10.52
C ASN A 39 -12.62 12.91 10.00
N VAL A 40 -11.72 13.29 10.90
CA VAL A 40 -10.43 13.88 10.51
C VAL A 40 -9.51 12.83 9.92
N ALA A 41 -9.50 11.60 10.44
CA ALA A 41 -8.70 10.51 9.90
C ALA A 41 -9.08 10.16 8.45
N VAL A 42 -10.38 10.05 8.15
CA VAL A 42 -10.88 9.84 6.77
C VAL A 42 -10.38 10.95 5.84
N LEU A 43 -10.63 12.21 6.20
CA LEU A 43 -10.27 13.37 5.38
C LEU A 43 -8.75 13.54 5.24
N ALA A 44 -7.96 13.17 6.24
CA ALA A 44 -6.51 13.19 6.17
C ALA A 44 -5.99 12.16 5.16
N GLY A 45 -6.58 10.96 5.13
CA GLY A 45 -6.27 9.96 4.12
C GLY A 45 -6.63 10.43 2.70
N ASP A 46 -7.83 10.99 2.53
CA ASP A 46 -8.29 11.51 1.23
C ASP A 46 -7.40 12.65 0.73
N ALA A 47 -6.98 13.55 1.63
CA ALA A 47 -6.09 14.66 1.29
C ALA A 47 -4.71 14.16 0.86
N LEU A 48 -4.14 13.16 1.54
CA LEU A 48 -2.87 12.55 1.16
C LEU A 48 -2.96 11.85 -0.21
N LEU A 49 -4.08 11.18 -0.51
CA LEU A 49 -4.34 10.58 -1.81
C LEU A 49 -4.34 11.64 -2.92
N ALA A 50 -5.11 12.71 -2.76
CA ALA A 50 -5.18 13.78 -3.75
C ALA A 50 -3.81 14.47 -3.92
N PHE A 51 -3.13 14.75 -2.81
CA PHE A 51 -1.85 15.44 -2.82
C PHE A 51 -0.73 14.57 -3.43
N ALA A 52 -0.79 13.25 -3.34
CA ALA A 52 0.17 12.36 -3.99
C ALA A 52 0.22 12.60 -5.52
N PHE A 53 -0.94 12.70 -6.17
CA PHE A 53 -1.04 12.98 -7.60
C PHE A 53 -0.62 14.41 -7.95
N GLU A 54 -1.10 15.39 -7.19
CA GLU A 54 -0.68 16.79 -7.35
C GLU A 54 0.84 16.93 -7.25
N HIS A 55 1.45 16.27 -6.26
CA HIS A 55 2.88 16.33 -6.00
C HIS A 55 3.69 15.75 -7.17
N ILE A 56 3.28 14.59 -7.74
CA ILE A 56 3.92 14.04 -8.93
C ILE A 56 3.82 15.04 -10.09
N ALA A 57 2.62 15.55 -10.36
CA ALA A 57 2.36 16.40 -11.52
C ALA A 57 3.08 17.75 -11.45
N THR A 58 3.18 18.36 -10.26
CA THR A 58 3.67 19.75 -10.11
C THR A 58 5.13 19.83 -9.68
N GLN A 59 5.63 18.84 -8.92
CA GLN A 59 6.98 18.89 -8.34
C GLN A 59 8.02 18.10 -9.11
N THR A 60 7.63 17.17 -9.99
CA THR A 60 8.59 16.45 -10.84
C THR A 60 9.20 17.39 -11.88
N LYS A 61 10.54 17.57 -11.85
CA LYS A 61 11.29 18.43 -12.78
C LYS A 61 12.29 17.62 -13.59
N GLY A 62 12.68 18.13 -14.77
CA GLY A 62 13.67 17.46 -15.63
C GLY A 62 13.18 16.20 -16.33
N VAL A 63 11.86 15.97 -16.33
CA VAL A 63 11.19 14.79 -16.90
C VAL A 63 10.14 15.29 -17.89
N SER A 64 9.96 14.59 -19.02
CA SER A 64 8.96 14.96 -20.02
C SER A 64 7.53 14.79 -19.47
N SER A 65 6.60 15.61 -19.94
CA SER A 65 5.18 15.51 -19.59
C SER A 65 4.62 14.11 -19.83
N ASP A 66 4.99 13.47 -20.93
CA ASP A 66 4.49 12.13 -21.29
C ASP A 66 4.92 11.07 -20.25
N ARG A 67 6.14 11.17 -19.72
CA ARG A 67 6.62 10.28 -18.67
C ARG A 67 5.95 10.58 -17.32
N ILE A 68 5.68 11.84 -17.01
CA ILE A 68 4.94 12.23 -15.80
C ILE A 68 3.51 11.68 -15.87
N VAL A 69 2.81 11.86 -17.00
CA VAL A 69 1.45 11.35 -17.19
C VAL A 69 1.43 9.81 -17.13
N ARG A 70 2.41 9.15 -17.76
CA ARG A 70 2.57 7.69 -17.66
C ARG A 70 2.76 7.24 -16.21
N ALA A 71 3.60 7.93 -15.43
CA ALA A 71 3.80 7.64 -14.02
C ALA A 71 2.54 7.87 -13.18
N VAL A 72 1.78 8.94 -13.43
CA VAL A 72 0.48 9.18 -12.78
C VAL A 72 -0.51 8.05 -13.07
N GLY A 73 -0.62 7.63 -14.34
CA GLY A 73 -1.48 6.51 -14.73
C GLY A 73 -1.07 5.19 -14.09
N GLU A 74 0.24 4.92 -14.01
CA GLU A 74 0.77 3.75 -13.34
C GLU A 74 0.43 3.73 -11.85
N LEU A 75 0.66 4.84 -11.14
CA LEU A 75 0.31 4.94 -9.72
C LEU A 75 -1.20 4.73 -9.50
N ALA A 76 -2.03 5.36 -10.33
CA ALA A 76 -3.49 5.21 -10.24
C ALA A 76 -3.93 3.75 -10.42
N LYS A 77 -3.30 3.02 -11.35
CA LYS A 77 -3.56 1.58 -11.54
C LYS A 77 -3.14 0.77 -10.31
N CYS A 78 -1.95 1.01 -9.78
CA CYS A 78 -1.43 0.29 -8.60
C CYS A 78 -2.28 0.46 -7.34
N ILE A 79 -2.97 1.60 -7.19
CA ILE A 79 -3.74 1.88 -5.96
C ILE A 79 -5.24 1.60 -6.12
N GLY A 80 -5.74 1.52 -7.36
CA GLY A 80 -7.16 1.43 -7.65
C GLY A 80 -7.74 0.01 -7.55
N ALA A 81 -8.81 -0.22 -8.31
CA ALA A 81 -9.60 -1.45 -8.30
C ALA A 81 -8.88 -2.70 -8.88
N GLU A 82 -7.67 -2.54 -9.43
CA GLU A 82 -6.80 -3.64 -9.87
C GLU A 82 -5.57 -3.80 -8.98
N GLY A 83 -5.48 -3.07 -7.86
CA GLY A 83 -4.31 -2.99 -7.01
C GLY A 83 -4.68 -2.91 -5.54
N LEU A 84 -4.08 -1.97 -4.80
CA LEU A 84 -4.20 -1.82 -3.35
C LEU A 84 -5.64 -1.98 -2.85
N VAL A 85 -6.58 -1.21 -3.41
CA VAL A 85 -7.98 -1.23 -2.96
C VAL A 85 -8.64 -2.59 -3.25
N ALA A 86 -8.30 -3.26 -4.34
CA ALA A 86 -8.81 -4.61 -4.63
C ALA A 86 -8.38 -5.61 -3.57
N GLY A 87 -7.09 -5.58 -3.19
CA GLY A 87 -6.56 -6.41 -2.12
C GLY A 87 -7.25 -6.15 -0.79
N GLN A 88 -7.40 -4.87 -0.43
CA GLN A 88 -8.07 -4.47 0.81
C GLN A 88 -9.53 -4.94 0.87
N VAL A 89 -10.29 -4.79 -0.21
CA VAL A 89 -11.69 -5.21 -0.25
C VAL A 89 -11.81 -6.72 -0.09
N VAL A 90 -10.96 -7.47 -0.80
CA VAL A 90 -10.99 -8.94 -0.74
C VAL A 90 -10.57 -9.44 0.64
N ASP A 91 -9.60 -8.79 1.27
CA ASP A 91 -9.15 -9.08 2.63
C ASP A 91 -10.28 -8.95 3.66
N ILE A 92 -10.96 -7.79 3.68
CA ILE A 92 -12.11 -7.54 4.58
C ILE A 92 -13.25 -8.53 4.31
N CYS A 93 -13.51 -8.86 3.04
CA CYS A 93 -14.55 -9.84 2.68
C CYS A 93 -14.16 -11.29 3.04
N SER A 94 -12.89 -11.53 3.34
CA SER A 94 -12.35 -12.84 3.74
C SER A 94 -12.22 -13.00 5.25
N GLU A 95 -12.32 -11.92 6.03
CA GLU A 95 -12.30 -12.00 7.49
C GLU A 95 -13.40 -12.92 8.04
N GLY A 96 -13.03 -13.77 8.99
CA GLY A 96 -13.92 -14.75 9.62
C GLY A 96 -14.27 -15.95 8.74
N ASN A 97 -13.74 -16.04 7.51
CA ASN A 97 -13.90 -17.22 6.65
C ASN A 97 -12.74 -18.20 6.88
N SER A 98 -13.06 -19.40 7.37
CA SER A 98 -12.06 -20.46 7.61
C SER A 98 -11.59 -21.17 6.33
N ASP A 99 -12.28 -20.98 5.20
CA ASP A 99 -12.03 -21.68 3.94
C ASP A 99 -11.35 -20.78 2.88
N VAL A 100 -10.36 -19.98 3.28
CA VAL A 100 -9.56 -19.18 2.35
C VAL A 100 -8.48 -20.06 1.71
N GLY A 101 -8.67 -20.41 0.44
CA GLY A 101 -7.68 -21.16 -0.34
C GLY A 101 -6.41 -20.36 -0.64
N LEU A 102 -5.31 -21.06 -0.92
CA LEU A 102 -3.99 -20.45 -1.16
C LEU A 102 -4.00 -19.43 -2.31
N ASP A 103 -4.72 -19.72 -3.40
CA ASP A 103 -4.83 -18.79 -4.55
C ASP A 103 -5.52 -17.47 -4.16
N HIS A 104 -6.49 -17.53 -3.23
CA HIS A 104 -7.22 -16.36 -2.75
C HIS A 104 -6.37 -15.54 -1.78
N LEU A 105 -5.61 -16.21 -0.91
CA LEU A 105 -4.63 -15.57 -0.04
C LEU A 105 -3.51 -14.89 -0.86
N GLU A 106 -2.98 -15.57 -1.88
CA GLU A 106 -1.98 -14.99 -2.79
C GLU A 106 -2.54 -13.75 -3.50
N PHE A 107 -3.81 -13.78 -3.92
CA PHE A 107 -4.47 -12.60 -4.47
C PHE A 107 -4.46 -11.43 -3.48
N ILE A 108 -4.86 -11.65 -2.22
CA ILE A 108 -4.85 -10.61 -1.18
C ILE A 108 -3.44 -10.04 -1.03
N HIS A 109 -2.42 -10.87 -0.81
CA HIS A 109 -1.04 -10.42 -0.60
C HIS A 109 -0.47 -9.63 -1.78
N LEU A 110 -0.73 -10.11 -3.00
CA LEU A 110 -0.26 -9.45 -4.22
C LEU A 110 -0.89 -8.06 -4.40
N HIS A 111 -2.15 -7.89 -4.03
CA HIS A 111 -2.87 -6.65 -4.28
C HIS A 111 -2.77 -5.68 -3.10
N LYS A 112 -2.97 -6.13 -1.85
CA LYS A 112 -2.94 -5.28 -0.64
C LYS A 112 -1.54 -4.68 -0.43
N THR A 113 -0.50 -5.46 -0.67
CA THR A 113 0.89 -5.06 -0.35
C THR A 113 1.78 -4.98 -1.59
N ALA A 114 1.87 -6.04 -2.40
CA ALA A 114 2.86 -6.09 -3.47
C ALA A 114 2.60 -5.05 -4.58
N ALA A 115 1.34 -4.69 -4.86
CA ALA A 115 0.98 -3.74 -5.90
C ALA A 115 1.61 -2.35 -5.70
N LEU A 116 1.68 -1.85 -4.46
CA LEU A 116 2.29 -0.54 -4.18
C LEU A 116 3.82 -0.61 -4.22
N LEU A 117 4.43 -1.72 -3.79
CA LEU A 117 5.86 -1.96 -3.94
C LEU A 117 6.27 -2.06 -5.42
N GLU A 118 5.48 -2.77 -6.22
CA GLU A 118 5.62 -2.82 -7.68
C GLU A 118 5.54 -1.42 -8.29
N GLY A 119 4.50 -0.67 -7.96
CA GLY A 119 4.34 0.72 -8.38
C GLY A 119 5.54 1.58 -8.00
N SER A 120 6.08 1.43 -6.79
CA SER A 120 7.24 2.19 -6.32
C SER A 120 8.46 2.03 -7.24
N VAL A 121 8.76 0.79 -7.62
CA VAL A 121 9.89 0.46 -8.50
C VAL A 121 9.62 0.94 -9.92
N VAL A 122 8.42 0.65 -10.46
CA VAL A 122 8.04 1.00 -11.84
C VAL A 122 8.01 2.52 -12.04
N LEU A 123 7.47 3.27 -11.09
CA LEU A 123 7.46 4.74 -11.14
C LEU A 123 8.88 5.31 -11.23
N GLY A 124 9.80 4.76 -10.43
CA GLY A 124 11.22 5.13 -10.49
C GLY A 124 11.83 4.84 -11.85
N ALA A 125 11.54 3.67 -12.44
CA ALA A 125 12.02 3.27 -13.76
C ALA A 125 11.50 4.18 -14.87
N ILE A 126 10.19 4.46 -14.90
CA ILE A 126 9.54 5.34 -15.88
C ILE A 126 10.14 6.74 -15.80
N VAL A 127 10.21 7.31 -14.59
CA VAL A 127 10.77 8.65 -14.36
C VAL A 127 12.26 8.70 -14.73
N GLY A 128 13.00 7.62 -14.44
CA GLY A 128 14.41 7.45 -14.80
C GLY A 128 14.66 7.31 -16.31
N GLY A 129 13.62 7.08 -17.11
CA GLY A 129 13.74 6.91 -18.56
C GLY A 129 14.12 5.50 -19.00
N ALA A 130 13.80 4.49 -18.17
CA ALA A 130 13.94 3.10 -18.55
C ALA A 130 13.05 2.75 -19.76
N THR A 131 13.50 1.78 -20.55
CA THR A 131 12.74 1.18 -21.63
C THR A 131 11.59 0.33 -21.10
N ASP A 132 10.60 0.02 -21.95
CA ASP A 132 9.47 -0.83 -21.56
C ASP A 132 9.92 -2.23 -21.14
N GLU A 133 10.96 -2.77 -21.79
CA GLU A 133 11.53 -4.07 -21.42
C GLU A 133 12.17 -4.05 -20.01
N GLU A 134 12.88 -2.97 -19.66
CA GLU A 134 13.44 -2.79 -18.32
C GLU A 134 12.35 -2.61 -17.28
N VAL A 135 11.31 -1.83 -17.59
CA VAL A 135 10.13 -1.66 -16.74
C VAL A 135 9.46 -3.01 -16.46
N ASP A 136 9.27 -3.86 -17.47
CA ASP A 136 8.64 -5.18 -17.30
C ASP A 136 9.49 -6.14 -16.46
N LYS A 137 10.81 -6.10 -16.62
CA LYS A 137 11.73 -6.88 -15.77
C LYS A 137 11.67 -6.42 -14.31
N LEU A 138 11.68 -5.11 -14.09
CA LEU A 138 11.59 -4.52 -12.76
C LEU A 138 10.23 -4.78 -12.11
N ARG A 139 9.15 -4.80 -12.89
CA ARG A 139 7.80 -5.17 -12.43
C ARG A 139 7.77 -6.58 -11.88
N LYS A 140 8.27 -7.56 -12.65
CA LYS A 140 8.36 -8.97 -12.21
C LYS A 140 9.20 -9.11 -10.94
N PHE A 141 10.34 -8.44 -10.89
CA PHE A 141 11.20 -8.40 -9.71
C PHE A 141 10.47 -7.86 -8.48
N ALA A 142 9.80 -6.72 -8.60
CA ALA A 142 9.11 -6.07 -7.50
C ALA A 142 7.91 -6.89 -7.01
N ARG A 143 7.18 -7.55 -7.91
CA ARG A 143 6.09 -8.47 -7.56
C ARG A 143 6.57 -9.63 -6.68
N CYS A 144 7.70 -10.26 -7.04
CA CYS A 144 8.29 -11.33 -6.23
C CYS A 144 8.72 -10.85 -4.84
N ILE A 145 9.34 -9.67 -4.76
CA ILE A 145 9.74 -9.08 -3.48
C ILE A 145 8.52 -8.71 -2.64
N GLY A 146 7.47 -8.17 -3.25
CA GLY A 146 6.26 -7.80 -2.54
C GLY A 146 5.52 -9.00 -1.94
N LEU A 147 5.44 -10.11 -2.67
CA LEU A 147 4.90 -11.36 -2.12
C LEU A 147 5.78 -11.90 -0.98
N LEU A 148 7.11 -11.91 -1.17
CA LEU A 148 8.05 -12.31 -0.12
C LEU A 148 7.90 -11.44 1.14
N PHE A 149 7.71 -10.13 0.97
CA PHE A 149 7.53 -9.20 2.08
C PHE A 149 6.33 -9.58 2.94
N GLN A 150 5.20 -9.92 2.31
CA GLN A 150 4.00 -10.29 3.05
C GLN A 150 4.14 -11.63 3.77
N VAL A 151 4.73 -12.63 3.11
CA VAL A 151 5.05 -13.92 3.75
C VAL A 151 5.93 -13.73 4.98
N VAL A 152 6.91 -12.82 4.91
CA VAL A 152 7.76 -12.50 6.07
C VAL A 152 6.97 -11.75 7.15
N ASP A 153 6.10 -10.80 6.80
CA ASP A 153 5.28 -10.05 7.77
C ASP A 153 4.36 -10.99 8.56
N ASP A 154 3.66 -11.91 7.89
CA ASP A 154 2.77 -12.87 8.53
C ASP A 154 3.54 -13.82 9.48
N ILE A 155 4.72 -14.30 9.06
CA ILE A 155 5.60 -15.10 9.94
C ILE A 155 6.03 -14.28 11.17
N LEU A 156 6.34 -12.99 10.99
CA LEU A 156 6.75 -12.13 12.09
C LEU A 156 5.58 -11.81 13.03
N ASP A 157 4.36 -11.65 12.52
CA ASP A 157 3.17 -11.33 13.33
C ASP A 157 2.88 -12.42 14.38
N VAL A 158 3.07 -13.69 14.00
CA VAL A 158 2.86 -14.82 14.92
C VAL A 158 4.09 -15.20 15.75
N THR A 159 5.28 -14.67 15.43
CA THR A 159 6.55 -15.04 16.13
C THR A 159 7.17 -13.94 16.98
N LYS A 160 6.75 -12.67 16.83
CA LYS A 160 7.34 -11.51 17.51
C LYS A 160 6.36 -10.80 18.43
N SER A 161 6.90 -10.03 19.38
CA SER A 161 6.09 -9.23 20.30
C SER A 161 5.66 -7.90 19.68
N SER A 162 4.51 -7.34 20.11
CA SER A 162 4.02 -6.01 19.67
C SER A 162 5.06 -4.90 19.87
N LYS A 163 5.92 -5.03 20.90
CA LYS A 163 7.00 -4.07 21.17
C LYS A 163 8.10 -4.10 20.11
N GLU A 164 8.41 -5.27 19.55
CA GLU A 164 9.39 -5.42 18.47
C GLU A 164 8.82 -5.00 17.11
N LEU A 165 7.54 -5.25 16.86
CA LEU A 165 6.87 -4.91 15.60
C LEU A 165 6.42 -3.44 15.52
N GLY A 166 6.18 -2.79 16.67
CA GLY A 166 5.64 -1.43 16.72
C GLY A 166 4.18 -1.29 16.25
N LYS A 167 3.50 -2.45 16.09
CA LYS A 167 2.06 -2.65 15.83
C LYS A 167 1.51 -3.72 16.78
N THR A 168 0.20 -3.88 16.86
CA THR A 168 -0.45 -4.99 17.60
C THR A 168 -0.06 -6.32 16.95
N ALA A 169 0.61 -7.22 17.68
CA ALA A 169 0.99 -8.55 17.21
C ALA A 169 -0.12 -9.59 17.48
N GLY A 170 -0.17 -10.63 16.65
CA GLY A 170 -1.09 -11.76 16.82
C GLY A 170 -2.54 -11.43 16.47
N LYS A 171 -2.73 -10.48 15.54
CA LYS A 171 -4.07 -10.14 15.02
C LYS A 171 -4.62 -11.23 14.09
N ASP A 172 -3.71 -11.97 13.45
CA ASP A 172 -4.06 -12.99 12.46
C ASP A 172 -4.44 -14.35 13.11
N LEU A 173 -4.73 -14.39 14.42
CA LEU A 173 -5.07 -15.59 15.22
C LEU A 173 -6.52 -15.61 15.71
#